data_AF-A0A2G6EWI6-F1
#
_entry.id   AF-A0A2G6EWI6-F1
#
_cell.length_a   1.000
_cell.length_b   1.000
_cell.length_c   1.000
_cell.angle_alpha   90.00
_cell.angle_beta   90.00
_cell.angle_gamma   90.00
#
_symmetry.space_group_name_H-M   'P 1'
#
loop_
_entity.id
_entity.type
_entity.pdbx_description
1 polymer ?
#
loop_
_entity_poly.entity_id
_entity_poly.type
_entity_poly.pdbx_seq_one_letter_code
_entity_poly.pdbx_strand_id
1 'polypeptide(L)'
;MSIQAETKFGLIEISAGQGCERTFTWENESYTVELIPRKKRWYGKLGLYHPQMRPPHKNVVHMVAEEYLLNFNSEQEAVQSMDERGGLYNDQGFYIHFIKRDGPGGENNIFVTITVAKILINGQETKKLQGSTNKKVKVISNT
;
A
#
# COMPACT_ATOMS: atom_id res chain seq x y z
N MET A 1 -10.01 -10.70 -3.79
CA MET A 1 -9.15 -9.84 -4.64
C MET A 1 -7.83 -9.64 -3.92
N SER A 2 -6.71 -9.72 -4.62
CA SER A 2 -5.39 -9.40 -4.08
C SER A 2 -4.59 -8.49 -5.01
N ILE A 3 -3.60 -7.82 -4.45
CA ILE A 3 -2.62 -7.00 -5.17
C ILE A 3 -1.25 -7.59 -4.89
N GLN A 4 -0.49 -7.86 -5.93
CA GLN A 4 0.91 -8.26 -5.84
C GLN A 4 1.82 -7.14 -6.34
N ALA A 5 2.88 -6.84 -5.58
CA ALA A 5 3.84 -5.80 -5.91
C ALA A 5 5.29 -6.29 -5.74
N GLU A 6 6.08 -6.27 -6.82
CA GLU A 6 7.52 -6.55 -6.80
C GLU A 6 8.34 -5.30 -6.46
N THR A 7 8.69 -5.15 -5.19
CA THR A 7 9.39 -3.97 -4.66
C THR A 7 10.89 -4.23 -4.48
N LYS A 8 11.65 -3.18 -4.12
CA LYS A 8 13.07 -3.35 -3.75
C LYS A 8 13.28 -4.20 -2.49
N PHE A 9 12.23 -4.41 -1.68
CA PHE A 9 12.25 -5.27 -0.49
C PHE A 9 11.66 -6.66 -0.75
N GLY A 10 11.48 -7.03 -2.02
CA GLY A 10 10.87 -8.30 -2.43
C GLY A 10 9.40 -8.17 -2.83
N LEU A 11 8.77 -9.32 -3.03
CA LEU A 11 7.36 -9.45 -3.37
C LEU A 11 6.50 -9.28 -2.11
N ILE A 12 5.52 -8.38 -2.19
CA ILE A 12 4.43 -8.29 -1.23
C ILE A 12 3.10 -8.62 -1.92
N GLU A 13 2.29 -9.43 -1.27
CA GLU A 13 0.90 -9.67 -1.62
C GLU A 13 -0.03 -9.10 -0.55
N ILE A 14 -1.08 -8.42 -0.99
CA ILE A 14 -2.07 -7.77 -0.13
C ILE A 14 -3.44 -8.27 -0.56
N SER A 15 -4.06 -9.09 0.27
CA SER A 15 -5.36 -9.71 0.00
C SER A 15 -6.46 -9.05 0.82
N ALA A 16 -7.56 -8.71 0.17
CA ALA A 16 -8.78 -8.26 0.84
C ALA A 16 -9.59 -9.45 1.34
N GLY A 17 -9.86 -9.49 2.64
CA GLY A 17 -10.76 -10.43 3.30
C GLY A 17 -12.15 -9.85 3.53
N GLN A 18 -12.86 -10.36 4.54
CA GLN A 18 -14.20 -9.87 4.88
C GLN A 18 -14.13 -8.46 5.49
N GLY A 19 -14.98 -7.54 5.01
CA GLY A 19 -15.07 -6.18 5.55
C GLY A 19 -13.74 -5.41 5.41
N CYS A 20 -13.17 -5.02 6.54
CA CYS A 20 -11.89 -4.29 6.60
C CYS A 20 -10.68 -5.19 6.82
N GLU A 21 -10.85 -6.52 6.75
CA GLU A 21 -9.76 -7.47 6.89
C GLU A 21 -8.78 -7.40 5.72
N ARG A 22 -7.48 -7.39 6.03
CA ARG A 22 -6.39 -7.50 5.07
C ARG A 22 -5.39 -8.55 5.52
N THR A 23 -4.96 -9.37 4.58
CA THR A 23 -3.84 -10.29 4.75
C THR A 23 -2.65 -9.76 3.96
N PHE A 24 -1.55 -9.50 4.66
CA PHE A 24 -0.28 -9.08 4.08
C PHE A 24 0.67 -10.27 4.08
N THR A 25 1.23 -10.60 2.91
CA THR A 25 2.13 -11.73 2.73
C THR A 25 3.43 -11.25 2.11
N TRP A 26 4.56 -11.51 2.76
CA TRP A 26 5.90 -11.27 2.21
C TRP A 26 6.88 -12.26 2.86
N GLU A 27 7.98 -12.58 2.17
CA GLU A 27 9.00 -13.53 2.68
C GLU A 27 8.42 -14.89 3.15
N ASN A 28 7.34 -15.34 2.49
CA ASN A 28 6.56 -16.56 2.81
C ASN A 28 5.81 -16.54 4.16
N GLU A 29 5.76 -15.41 4.85
CA GLU A 29 4.96 -15.23 6.04
C GLU A 29 3.71 -14.40 5.72
N SER A 30 2.59 -14.75 6.36
CA SER A 30 1.31 -14.05 6.17
C SER A 30 0.79 -13.54 7.50
N TYR A 31 0.21 -12.34 7.47
CA TYR A 31 -0.36 -11.70 8.64
C TYR A 31 -1.68 -11.02 8.30
N THR A 32 -2.75 -11.46 8.97
CA THR A 32 -4.11 -10.97 8.78
C THR A 32 -4.50 -10.01 9.89
N VAL A 33 -5.08 -8.88 9.53
CA VAL A 33 -5.56 -7.85 10.46
C VAL A 33 -6.83 -7.20 9.97
N GLU A 34 -7.63 -6.72 10.91
CA GLU A 34 -8.74 -5.84 10.61
C GLU A 34 -8.28 -4.37 10.63
N LEU A 35 -8.36 -3.68 9.49
CA LEU A 35 -8.03 -2.26 9.43
C LEU A 35 -9.16 -1.41 10.00
N ILE A 36 -8.80 -0.28 10.59
CA ILE A 36 -9.74 0.65 11.22
C ILE A 36 -10.21 1.67 10.18
N PRO A 37 -11.52 1.81 9.92
CA PRO A 37 -12.02 2.86 9.04
C PRO A 37 -11.86 4.25 9.68
N ARG A 38 -11.32 5.20 8.92
CA ARG A 38 -11.19 6.59 9.35
C ARG A 38 -12.56 7.27 9.38
N LYS A 39 -12.94 7.81 10.55
CA LYS A 39 -14.19 8.61 10.69
C LYS A 39 -14.12 10.00 10.05
N LYS A 40 -12.91 10.53 9.84
CA LYS A 40 -12.64 11.85 9.25
C LYS A 40 -11.34 11.83 8.46
N ARG A 41 -11.17 12.77 7.54
CA ARG A 41 -9.91 12.98 6.83
C ARG A 41 -8.78 13.30 7.82
N TRP A 42 -7.63 12.67 7.66
CA TRP A 42 -6.41 13.02 8.38
C TRP A 42 -5.29 13.29 7.39
N TYR A 43 -4.73 14.50 7.38
CA TYR A 43 -3.78 14.95 6.36
C TYR A 43 -4.27 14.69 4.92
N GLY A 44 -5.56 14.99 4.68
CA GLY A 44 -6.21 14.78 3.38
C GLY A 44 -6.64 13.33 3.10
N LYS A 45 -6.14 12.34 3.84
CA LYS A 45 -6.42 10.90 3.64
C LYS A 45 -7.72 10.48 4.31
N LEU A 46 -8.60 9.81 3.54
CA LEU A 46 -9.78 9.08 4.05
C LEU A 46 -9.69 7.64 3.53
N GLY A 47 -9.93 6.67 4.40
CA GLY A 47 -9.83 5.25 4.07
C GLY A 47 -9.62 4.39 5.31
N LEU A 48 -8.85 3.31 5.20
CA LEU A 48 -8.58 2.37 6.30
C LEU A 48 -7.16 2.57 6.83
N TYR A 49 -6.92 2.27 8.10
CA TYR A 49 -5.58 2.33 8.67
C TYR A 49 -5.43 1.40 9.86
N HIS A 50 -4.21 0.98 10.14
CA HIS A 50 -3.85 0.36 11.40
C HIS A 50 -2.52 0.96 11.88
N PRO A 51 -2.52 1.73 12.99
CA PRO A 51 -1.39 2.60 13.33
C PRO A 51 -0.22 1.91 14.01
N GLN A 52 -0.44 0.72 14.59
CA GLN A 52 0.61 -0.03 15.28
C GLN A 52 0.26 -1.51 15.32
N MET A 53 0.94 -2.30 14.52
CA MET A 53 0.88 -3.76 14.55
C MET A 53 2.25 -4.33 14.87
N ARG A 54 2.28 -5.52 15.44
CA ARG A 54 3.49 -6.32 15.59
C ARG A 54 3.22 -7.69 14.96
N PRO A 55 3.43 -7.83 13.64
CA PRO A 55 3.26 -9.13 13.00
C PRO A 55 4.23 -10.14 13.63
N PRO A 56 3.91 -11.45 13.61
CA PRO A 56 4.79 -12.51 14.07
C PRO A 56 5.93 -12.77 13.08
N HIS A 57 6.57 -11.70 12.58
CA HIS A 57 7.64 -11.73 11.61
C HIS A 57 8.98 -11.42 12.27
N LYS A 58 10.02 -12.17 11.89
CA LYS A 58 11.36 -12.00 12.44
C LYS A 58 11.78 -10.54 12.38
N ASN A 59 12.25 -10.02 13.52
CA ASN A 59 12.75 -8.66 13.72
C ASN A 59 11.74 -7.53 13.46
N VAL A 60 10.50 -7.78 13.01
CA VAL A 60 9.52 -6.70 12.82
C VAL A 60 8.89 -6.35 14.16
N VAL A 61 9.20 -5.16 14.65
CA VAL A 61 8.70 -4.67 15.95
C VAL A 61 7.54 -3.70 15.81
N HIS A 62 7.38 -3.12 14.62
CA HIS A 62 6.32 -2.16 14.34
C HIS A 62 5.93 -2.22 12.85
N MET A 63 4.62 -2.28 12.60
CA MET A 63 4.05 -2.19 11.26
C MET A 63 2.88 -1.22 11.24
N VAL A 64 2.85 -0.39 10.19
CA VAL A 64 1.72 0.50 9.86
C VAL A 64 1.17 0.08 8.51
N ALA A 65 -0.15 -0.05 8.42
CA ALA A 65 -0.84 -0.22 7.16
C ALA A 65 -1.84 0.92 6.95
N GLU A 66 -1.89 1.47 5.73
CA GLU A 66 -2.87 2.48 5.34
C GLU A 66 -3.46 2.17 3.97
N GLU A 67 -4.77 2.41 3.84
CA GLU A 67 -5.49 2.43 2.57
C GLU A 67 -6.20 3.76 2.40
N TYR A 68 -6.11 4.39 1.23
CA TYR A 68 -6.84 5.63 0.96
C TYR A 68 -6.99 5.93 -0.53
N LEU A 69 -7.83 6.92 -0.84
CA LEU A 69 -7.94 7.49 -2.18
C LEU A 69 -7.00 8.69 -2.33
N LEU A 70 -6.33 8.77 -3.47
CA LEU A 70 -5.57 9.94 -3.90
C LEU A 70 -6.26 10.53 -5.12
N ASN A 71 -6.96 11.65 -4.95
CA ASN A 71 -7.61 12.33 -6.06
C ASN A 71 -6.79 13.55 -6.49
N PHE A 72 -6.44 13.58 -7.76
CA PHE A 72 -5.68 14.67 -8.39
C PHE A 72 -6.53 15.36 -9.47
N ASN A 73 -6.17 16.58 -9.84
CA ASN A 73 -6.90 17.31 -10.88
C ASN A 73 -6.40 16.97 -12.30
N SER A 74 -5.19 16.41 -12.41
CA SER A 74 -4.61 16.00 -13.70
C SER A 74 -3.67 14.81 -13.56
N GLU A 75 -3.43 14.11 -14.66
CA GLU A 75 -2.45 13.01 -14.72
C GLU A 75 -1.04 13.51 -14.39
N GLN A 76 -0.64 14.67 -14.90
CA GLN A 76 0.68 15.25 -14.64
C GLN A 76 0.92 15.46 -13.14
N GLU A 77 -0.08 16.00 -12.42
CA GLU A 77 -0.02 16.19 -10.97
C GLU A 77 0.10 14.85 -10.24
N ALA A 78 -0.68 13.84 -10.67
CA ALA A 78 -0.61 12.52 -10.09
C ALA A 78 0.77 11.88 -10.26
N VAL A 79 1.33 11.93 -11.48
CA VAL A 79 2.65 11.37 -11.81
C VAL A 79 3.74 12.06 -11.01
N GLN A 80 3.75 13.40 -10.97
CA GLN A 80 4.71 14.15 -10.16
C GLN A 80 4.62 13.75 -8.67
N SER A 81 3.40 13.62 -8.14
CA SER A 81 3.22 13.20 -6.75
C SER A 81 3.74 11.77 -6.50
N MET A 82 3.62 10.87 -7.47
CA MET A 82 4.14 9.50 -7.33
C MET A 82 5.66 9.48 -7.38
N ASP A 83 6.28 10.29 -8.23
CA ASP A 83 7.74 10.44 -8.30
C ASP A 83 8.31 10.97 -6.98
N GLU A 84 7.65 11.96 -6.37
CA GLU A 84 8.05 12.53 -5.07
C GLU A 84 7.86 11.56 -3.89
N ARG A 85 6.74 10.81 -3.88
CA ARG A 85 6.42 9.85 -2.80
C ARG A 85 7.24 8.57 -2.90
N GLY A 86 7.68 8.22 -4.10
CA GLY A 86 8.19 6.89 -4.43
C GLY A 86 7.12 5.80 -4.33
N GLY A 87 7.51 4.55 -4.54
CA GLY A 87 6.61 3.40 -4.59
C GLY A 87 6.36 2.92 -6.02
N LEU A 88 5.34 2.08 -6.17
CA LEU A 88 4.95 1.50 -7.45
C LEU A 88 3.48 1.80 -7.70
N TYR A 89 3.11 2.03 -8.95
CA TYR A 89 1.72 2.13 -9.34
C TYR A 89 1.47 1.46 -10.69
N ASN A 90 0.21 1.18 -11.01
CA ASN A 90 -0.20 0.62 -12.30
C ASN A 90 -1.22 1.52 -13.02
N ASP A 91 -1.55 1.16 -14.26
CA ASP A 91 -2.46 1.92 -15.12
C ASP A 91 -3.89 1.97 -14.59
N GLN A 92 -4.27 1.03 -13.74
CA GLN A 92 -5.56 1.02 -13.06
C GLN A 92 -5.58 1.93 -11.82
N GLY A 93 -4.49 2.65 -11.55
CA GLY A 93 -4.36 3.58 -10.44
C GLY A 93 -4.11 2.92 -9.09
N PHE A 94 -3.76 1.63 -9.02
CA PHE A 94 -3.33 1.03 -7.75
C PHE A 94 -1.90 1.45 -7.45
N TYR A 95 -1.72 2.14 -6.33
CA TYR A 95 -0.44 2.56 -5.77
C TYR A 95 -0.09 1.69 -4.57
N ILE A 96 1.17 1.24 -4.52
CA ILE A 96 1.73 0.43 -3.44
C ILE A 96 3.06 1.03 -3.00
N HIS A 97 3.16 1.30 -1.71
CA HIS A 97 4.41 1.64 -1.07
C HIS A 97 4.67 0.67 0.07
N PHE A 98 5.72 -0.13 -0.08
CA PHE A 98 6.19 -1.06 0.93
C PHE A 98 7.61 -0.69 1.31
N ILE A 99 7.80 -0.30 2.56
CA ILE A 99 9.10 0.13 3.10
C ILE A 99 9.43 -0.71 4.33
N LYS A 100 10.65 -1.25 4.34
CA LYS A 100 11.32 -1.75 5.56
C LYS A 100 12.43 -0.77 5.93
N ARG A 101 12.54 -0.43 7.20
CA ARG A 101 13.63 0.42 7.73
C ARG A 101 14.02 0.00 9.14
N ASP A 102 15.23 0.34 9.53
CA ASP A 102 15.65 0.16 10.92
C ASP A 102 14.87 1.10 11.84
N GLY A 103 14.41 0.54 12.93
CA GLY A 103 13.77 1.22 14.04
C GLY A 103 14.77 1.59 15.12
N PRO A 104 14.29 2.23 16.21
CA PRO A 104 15.11 2.48 17.38
C PRO A 104 15.72 1.17 17.89
N GLY A 105 17.05 1.13 18.07
CA GLY A 105 17.78 -0.08 18.47
C GLY A 105 18.47 -0.85 17.33
N GLY A 106 18.42 -0.36 16.09
CA GLY A 106 19.24 -0.83 14.97
C GLY A 106 18.63 -1.99 14.16
N GLU A 107 19.49 -2.71 13.43
CA GLU A 107 19.15 -3.69 12.37
C GLU A 107 18.24 -4.86 12.80
N ASN A 108 18.08 -5.08 14.12
CA ASN A 108 17.21 -6.13 14.66
C ASN A 108 15.78 -5.66 14.97
N ASN A 109 15.49 -4.37 14.79
CA ASN A 109 14.19 -3.76 15.05
C ASN A 109 13.64 -3.15 13.76
N ILE A 110 13.00 -3.95 12.93
CA ILE A 110 12.49 -3.50 11.63
C ILE A 110 11.12 -2.83 11.80
N PHE A 111 10.99 -1.65 11.21
CA PHE A 111 9.73 -0.92 11.05
C PHE A 111 9.25 -1.11 9.61
N VAL A 112 8.00 -1.53 9.47
CA VAL A 112 7.35 -1.77 8.19
C VAL A 112 6.24 -0.76 7.95
N THR A 113 6.22 -0.15 6.78
CA THR A 113 5.09 0.65 6.32
C THR A 113 4.54 0.05 5.04
N ILE A 114 3.25 -0.24 5.04
CA ILE A 114 2.51 -0.68 3.86
C ILE A 114 1.46 0.38 3.56
N THR A 115 1.47 0.91 2.35
CA THR A 115 0.45 1.83 1.87
C THR A 115 -0.13 1.28 0.59
N VAL A 116 -1.45 1.18 0.55
CA VAL A 116 -2.20 0.95 -0.68
C VAL A 116 -3.03 2.19 -0.96
N ALA A 117 -3.02 2.70 -2.18
CA ALA A 117 -3.94 3.76 -2.54
C ALA A 117 -4.54 3.53 -3.92
N LYS A 118 -5.73 4.07 -4.13
CA LYS A 118 -6.32 4.20 -5.47
C LYS A 118 -6.17 5.64 -5.93
N ILE A 119 -5.48 5.81 -7.04
CA ILE A 119 -5.28 7.08 -7.73
C ILE A 119 -6.51 7.35 -8.59
N LEU A 120 -7.07 8.54 -8.43
CA LEU A 120 -8.18 9.09 -9.21
C LEU A 120 -7.74 10.39 -9.87
N ILE A 121 -8.20 10.62 -11.10
CA ILE A 121 -8.01 11.88 -11.83
C ILE A 121 -9.38 12.51 -12.02
N ASN A 122 -9.59 13.71 -11.48
CA ASN A 122 -10.88 14.40 -11.46
C ASN A 122 -12.04 13.52 -10.94
N GLY A 123 -11.76 12.74 -9.89
CA GLY A 123 -12.71 11.83 -9.26
C GLY A 123 -12.96 10.53 -10.03
N GLN A 124 -12.31 10.33 -11.18
CA GLN A 124 -12.50 9.16 -12.04
C GLN A 124 -11.34 8.18 -11.90
N GLU A 125 -11.63 6.90 -12.06
CA GLU A 125 -10.58 5.89 -12.19
C GLU A 125 -9.77 6.12 -13.45
N THR A 126 -8.46 5.99 -13.32
CA THR A 126 -7.56 6.00 -14.46
C THR A 126 -7.50 4.63 -15.13
N LYS A 127 -7.29 4.66 -16.45
CA LYS A 127 -7.03 3.48 -17.28
C LYS A 127 -5.58 3.44 -17.78
N LYS A 128 -4.83 4.52 -17.53
CA LYS A 128 -3.45 4.69 -17.94
C LYS A 128 -2.80 5.79 -17.11
N LEU A 129 -1.61 5.52 -16.61
CA LEU A 129 -0.77 6.55 -16.01
C LEU A 129 0.64 6.43 -16.58
N GLN A 130 1.20 7.54 -17.03
CA GLN A 130 2.62 7.60 -17.35
C GLN A 130 3.46 7.14 -16.14
N GLY A 131 4.49 6.34 -16.40
CA GLY A 131 5.36 5.78 -15.34
C GLY A 131 4.82 4.52 -14.66
N SER A 132 3.64 4.04 -15.04
CA SER A 132 3.07 2.80 -14.52
C SER A 132 4.01 1.60 -14.65
N THR A 133 4.06 0.82 -13.58
CA THR A 133 4.87 -0.39 -13.42
C THR A 133 3.99 -1.65 -13.50
N ASN A 134 3.14 -1.76 -14.52
CA ASN A 134 2.16 -2.85 -14.67
C ASN A 134 2.74 -4.26 -14.57
N LYS A 135 4.02 -4.45 -14.92
CA LYS A 135 4.70 -5.75 -14.78
C LYS A 135 4.97 -6.12 -13.32
N LYS A 136 5.19 -5.12 -12.47
CA LYS A 136 5.52 -5.26 -11.05
C LYS A 136 4.30 -5.18 -10.14
N VAL A 137 3.25 -4.46 -10.55
CA VAL A 137 2.01 -4.31 -9.80
C VAL A 137 0.86 -4.97 -10.54
N LYS A 138 0.37 -6.09 -9.99
CA LYS A 138 -0.70 -6.91 -10.57
C LYS A 138 -1.89 -6.96 -9.63
N VAL A 139 -3.09 -6.79 -10.18
CA VAL A 139 -4.34 -6.97 -9.46
C VAL A 139 -4.91 -8.33 -9.85
N ILE A 140 -5.16 -9.17 -8.86
CA ILE A 140 -5.65 -10.53 -9.03
C ILE A 140 -7.09 -10.56 -8.50
N SER A 141 -8.04 -10.69 -9.42
CA SER A 141 -9.43 -10.95 -9.08
C SER A 141 -9.60 -12.45 -8.91
N ASN A 142 -9.97 -12.89 -7.71
CA ASN A 142 -10.42 -14.26 -7.51
C ASN A 142 -11.87 -14.30 -8.03
N THR A 143 -12.06 -14.92 -9.20
CA THR A 143 -13.36 -15.29 -9.75
C THR A 143 -14.00 -16.41 -8.96
#